data_AF-A0A0Q5V3D0-F1
#
_entry.id   AF-A0A0Q5V3D0-F1
#
_cell.length_a   1.000
_cell.length_b   1.000
_cell.length_c   1.000
_cell.angle_alpha   90.00
_cell.angle_beta   90.00
_cell.angle_gamma   90.00
#
_symmetry.space_group_name_H-M   'P 1'
#
loop_
_entity.id
_entity.type
_entity.pdbx_description
1 polymer ?
#
loop_
_entity_poly.entity_id
_entity_poly.type
_entity_poly.pdbx_seq_one_letter_code
_entity_poly.pdbx_strand_id
1 'polypeptide(L)'
;MQAAAARVRDRLRAAGRRLKARVRTSRHRVSGWRKWAVIAGQGAAGFVALFAVVNLTLSLSTFRGEDPASRTAHELGVLWFSTTDGRSTSDTAFRLVHGGEVGPNPTAADIRAHFERASEGGTFLLDQVMIDRMQAVNGRIDSRVMPPGVYVGAHALGPDDPPMVWVTKWLAQYLLFPRHAYILVVPAQGEAIAFSASQEGKFTNPVGDRQQLTARLTPFNDTAYDFPSSGEALHEMTIVSRDPAMVADAPTRLEAARHNLEAQDAAYGLFAPNSNTVVGCILEGAGLMSPKTRSSTLLALRAPGMGATCP
;
A
#
# COMPACT_ATOMS: atom_id res chain seq x y z
N MET A 1 -29.06 -47.65 -1.89
CA MET A 1 -28.19 -46.47 -1.65
C MET A 1 -27.17 -46.62 -0.52
N GLN A 2 -27.39 -47.43 0.52
CA GLN A 2 -26.45 -47.58 1.66
C GLN A 2 -25.09 -48.21 1.30
N ALA A 3 -25.03 -49.11 0.32
CA ALA A 3 -23.79 -49.80 -0.08
C ALA A 3 -22.77 -48.88 -0.80
N ALA A 4 -23.23 -47.82 -1.48
CA ALA A 4 -22.36 -46.87 -2.17
C ALA A 4 -21.67 -45.92 -1.19
N ALA A 5 -22.39 -45.44 -0.17
CA ALA A 5 -21.83 -44.60 0.89
C ALA A 5 -20.79 -45.35 1.74
N ALA A 6 -20.99 -46.65 1.98
CA ALA A 6 -20.01 -47.49 2.67
C ALA A 6 -18.69 -47.61 1.87
N ARG A 7 -18.78 -47.83 0.55
CA ARG A 7 -17.61 -47.93 -0.33
C ARG A 7 -16.82 -46.62 -0.44
N VAL A 8 -17.49 -45.46 -0.46
CA VAL A 8 -16.82 -44.15 -0.47
C VAL A 8 -16.09 -43.90 0.85
N ARG A 9 -16.73 -44.22 1.98
CA ARG A 9 -16.13 -44.09 3.31
C ARG A 9 -14.93 -45.02 3.50
N ASP A 10 -14.96 -46.23 2.95
CA ASP A 10 -13.83 -47.15 3.00
C ASP A 10 -12.67 -46.72 2.10
N ARG A 11 -12.95 -46.14 0.93
CA ARG A 11 -11.93 -45.50 0.08
C ARG A 11 -11.27 -44.31 0.76
N LEU A 12 -12.04 -43.45 1.44
CA LEU A 12 -11.50 -42.32 2.20
C LEU A 12 -10.66 -42.79 3.40
N ARG A 13 -11.10 -43.83 4.12
CA ARG A 13 -10.31 -44.43 5.21
C ARG A 13 -9.04 -45.12 4.71
N ALA A 14 -9.07 -45.73 3.53
CA ALA A 14 -7.89 -46.33 2.90
C ALA A 14 -6.91 -45.25 2.41
N ALA A 15 -7.41 -44.15 1.83
CA ALA A 15 -6.61 -43.00 1.43
C ALA A 15 -5.95 -42.33 2.64
N GLY A 16 -6.70 -42.11 3.73
CA GLY A 16 -6.18 -41.57 4.98
C GLY A 16 -5.11 -42.48 5.62
N ARG A 17 -5.30 -43.81 5.57
CA ARG A 17 -4.29 -44.77 6.05
C ARG A 17 -3.03 -44.77 5.17
N ARG A 18 -3.15 -44.66 3.85
CA ARG A 18 -2.01 -44.54 2.92
C ARG A 18 -1.25 -43.23 3.11
N LEU A 19 -1.95 -42.13 3.33
CA LEU A 19 -1.34 -40.82 3.62
C LEU A 19 -0.60 -40.86 4.97
N LYS A 20 -1.23 -41.41 6.01
CA LYS A 20 -0.61 -41.58 7.35
C LYS A 20 0.60 -42.52 7.30
N ALA A 21 0.56 -43.56 6.48
CA ALA A 21 1.70 -44.45 6.24
C ALA A 21 2.84 -43.74 5.51
N ARG A 22 2.54 -42.94 4.47
CA ARG A 22 3.54 -42.10 3.77
C ARG A 22 4.19 -41.07 4.67
N VAL A 23 3.42 -40.42 5.55
CA VAL A 23 3.93 -39.46 6.55
C VAL A 23 4.77 -40.16 7.61
N ARG A 24 4.45 -41.42 7.94
CA ARG A 24 5.21 -42.22 8.92
C ARG A 24 6.52 -42.77 8.34
N THR A 25 6.57 -43.14 7.05
CA THR A 25 7.81 -43.61 6.40
C THR A 25 8.75 -42.47 5.98
N SER A 26 8.25 -41.25 5.82
CA SER A 26 9.09 -40.06 5.59
C SER A 26 9.76 -39.50 6.86
N ARG A 27 9.44 -40.05 8.05
CA ARG A 27 9.99 -39.62 9.35
C ARG A 27 11.40 -40.14 9.69
N HIS A 28 12.07 -40.88 8.80
CA HIS A 28 13.48 -41.23 8.93
C HIS A 28 14.17 -40.93 7.59
N ARG A 29 15.06 -39.93 7.47
CA ARG A 29 16.47 -40.02 7.88
C ARG A 29 17.14 -38.63 7.95
N VAL A 30 16.51 -37.68 8.63
CA VAL A 30 17.10 -36.35 8.83
C VAL A 30 17.64 -36.27 10.26
N SER A 31 18.97 -36.37 10.42
CA SER A 31 19.67 -36.31 11.71
C SER A 31 20.69 -35.16 11.73
N GLY A 32 21.07 -34.70 12.93
CA GLY A 32 22.03 -33.62 13.11
C GLY A 32 21.55 -32.27 12.54
N TRP A 33 22.45 -31.51 11.93
CA TRP A 33 22.18 -30.18 11.37
C TRP A 33 21.05 -30.18 10.33
N ARG A 34 20.86 -31.28 9.58
CA ARG A 34 19.80 -31.38 8.57
C ARG A 34 18.40 -31.37 9.21
N LYS A 35 18.25 -31.95 10.41
CA LYS A 35 16.97 -31.95 11.14
C LYS A 35 16.62 -30.53 11.56
N TRP A 36 17.60 -29.81 12.09
CA TRP A 36 17.46 -28.42 12.48
C TRP A 36 17.22 -27.51 11.27
N ALA A 37 17.86 -27.76 10.13
CA ALA A 37 17.59 -27.05 8.88
C ALA A 37 16.14 -27.27 8.38
N VAL A 38 15.61 -28.49 8.45
CA VAL A 38 14.21 -28.78 8.11
C VAL A 38 13.25 -28.11 9.08
N ILE A 39 13.52 -28.16 10.39
CA ILE A 39 12.69 -27.49 11.41
C ILE A 39 12.74 -25.97 11.23
N ALA A 40 13.92 -25.40 10.99
CA ALA A 40 14.08 -23.97 10.73
C ALA A 40 13.37 -23.56 9.44
N GLY A 41 13.49 -24.35 8.36
CA GLY A 41 12.79 -24.11 7.10
C GLY A 41 11.27 -24.20 7.24
N GLN A 42 10.76 -25.20 7.98
CA GLN A 42 9.33 -25.31 8.29
C GLN A 42 8.84 -24.20 9.22
N GLY A 43 9.66 -23.79 10.19
CA GLY A 43 9.39 -22.67 11.07
C GLY A 43 9.32 -21.36 10.32
N ALA A 44 10.28 -21.09 9.43
CA ALA A 44 10.29 -19.93 8.54
C ALA A 44 9.08 -19.94 7.60
N ALA A 45 8.80 -21.06 6.93
CA ALA A 45 7.63 -21.18 6.06
C ALA A 45 6.31 -21.00 6.82
N GLY A 46 6.20 -21.57 8.03
CA GLY A 46 5.04 -21.40 8.90
C GLY A 46 4.88 -19.96 9.39
N PHE A 47 5.98 -19.29 9.72
CA PHE A 47 5.98 -17.87 10.09
C PHE A 47 5.54 -16.97 8.92
N VAL A 48 6.10 -17.19 7.72
CA VAL A 48 5.70 -16.47 6.50
C VAL A 48 4.22 -16.71 6.19
N ALA A 49 3.75 -17.96 6.26
CA ALA A 49 2.35 -18.28 6.02
C ALA A 49 1.42 -17.64 7.06
N LEU A 50 1.80 -17.66 8.35
CA LEU A 50 1.03 -16.99 9.42
C LEU A 50 0.97 -15.48 9.18
N PHE A 51 2.10 -14.86 8.86
CA PHE A 51 2.17 -13.42 8.58
C PHE A 51 1.32 -13.05 7.35
N ALA A 52 1.37 -13.86 6.29
CA ALA A 52 0.52 -13.68 5.11
C ALA A 52 -0.98 -13.82 5.44
N VAL A 53 -1.36 -14.82 6.25
CA VAL A 53 -2.76 -15.01 6.67
C VAL A 53 -3.25 -13.85 7.55
N VAL A 54 -2.43 -13.39 8.50
CA VAL A 54 -2.78 -12.23 9.35
C VAL A 54 -2.95 -10.98 8.50
N ASN A 55 -2.02 -10.71 7.58
CA ASN A 55 -2.10 -9.56 6.68
C ASN A 55 -3.30 -9.65 5.74
N LEU A 56 -3.56 -10.83 5.15
CA LEU A 56 -4.75 -11.03 4.33
C LEU A 56 -6.03 -10.79 5.15
N THR A 57 -6.11 -11.34 6.37
CA THR A 57 -7.26 -11.16 7.25
C THR A 57 -7.45 -9.69 7.60
N LEU A 58 -6.37 -8.96 7.88
CA LEU A 58 -6.42 -7.52 8.11
C LEU A 58 -6.91 -6.78 6.86
N SER A 59 -6.46 -7.16 5.64
CA SER A 59 -6.88 -6.52 4.37
C SER A 59 -8.38 -6.67 4.20
N LEU A 60 -8.88 -7.88 4.43
CA LEU A 60 -10.29 -8.18 4.31
C LEU A 60 -11.13 -7.51 5.42
N SER A 61 -10.54 -7.24 6.59
CA SER A 61 -11.27 -6.65 7.73
C SER A 61 -11.41 -5.13 7.68
N THR A 62 -10.42 -4.43 7.10
CA THR A 62 -10.40 -2.96 7.04
C THR A 62 -11.41 -2.44 6.01
N PHE A 63 -11.59 -3.15 4.90
CA PHE A 63 -12.42 -2.70 3.80
C PHE A 63 -13.77 -3.41 3.82
N ARG A 64 -14.62 -3.00 4.77
CA ARG A 64 -15.99 -3.48 4.88
C ARG A 64 -16.84 -2.84 3.78
N GLY A 65 -16.99 -3.51 2.63
CA GLY A 65 -17.90 -3.04 1.57
C GLY A 65 -17.79 -3.72 0.21
N GLU A 66 -16.64 -4.29 -0.14
CA GLU A 66 -16.39 -4.93 -1.45
C GLU A 66 -16.28 -6.45 -1.35
N ASP A 67 -16.59 -7.16 -2.45
CA ASP A 67 -16.36 -8.61 -2.55
C ASP A 67 -14.83 -8.89 -2.52
N PRO A 68 -14.34 -9.64 -1.52
CA PRO A 68 -12.93 -10.02 -1.40
C PRO A 68 -12.30 -10.58 -2.68
N ALA A 69 -13.09 -11.33 -3.46
CA ALA A 69 -12.59 -12.02 -4.65
C ALA A 69 -12.40 -11.05 -5.84
N SER A 70 -13.38 -10.18 -6.08
CA SER A 70 -13.28 -9.16 -7.15
C SER A 70 -12.14 -8.20 -6.89
N ARG A 71 -11.96 -7.79 -5.63
CA ARG A 71 -10.84 -6.94 -5.22
C ARG A 71 -9.50 -7.62 -5.39
N THR A 72 -9.36 -8.86 -4.92
CA THR A 72 -8.09 -9.60 -5.10
C THR A 72 -7.74 -9.73 -6.58
N ALA A 73 -8.73 -9.95 -7.44
CA ALA A 73 -8.53 -9.99 -8.89
C ALA A 73 -8.13 -8.62 -9.45
N HIS A 74 -8.73 -7.53 -8.97
CA HIS A 74 -8.37 -6.16 -9.33
C HIS A 74 -6.93 -5.83 -8.93
N GLU A 75 -6.56 -6.08 -7.66
CA GLU A 75 -5.19 -5.90 -7.16
C GLU A 75 -4.18 -6.72 -7.98
N LEU A 76 -4.46 -7.99 -8.26
CA LEU A 76 -3.60 -8.82 -9.10
C LEU A 76 -3.51 -8.29 -10.54
N GLY A 77 -4.62 -7.81 -11.10
CA GLY A 77 -4.66 -7.20 -12.43
C GLY A 77 -3.79 -5.95 -12.52
N VAL A 78 -3.97 -5.03 -11.57
CA VAL A 78 -3.14 -3.83 -11.43
C VAL A 78 -1.66 -4.20 -11.33
N LEU A 79 -1.30 -5.06 -10.37
CA LEU A 79 0.09 -5.47 -10.15
C LEU A 79 0.71 -6.12 -11.39
N TRP A 80 -0.08 -6.86 -12.17
CA TRP A 80 0.36 -7.48 -13.42
C TRP A 80 0.63 -6.47 -14.52
N PHE A 81 -0.21 -5.43 -14.64
CA PHE A 81 -0.17 -4.46 -15.73
C PHE A 81 0.64 -3.20 -15.43
N SER A 82 0.97 -2.91 -14.16
CA SER A 82 1.81 -1.79 -13.79
C SER A 82 3.21 -1.91 -14.40
N THR A 83 3.60 -0.87 -15.12
CA THR A 83 4.90 -0.74 -15.76
C THR A 83 5.89 -0.14 -14.77
N THR A 84 6.86 -0.95 -14.38
CA THR A 84 8.06 -0.46 -13.71
C THR A 84 8.99 0.10 -14.79
N ASP A 85 9.79 1.13 -14.47
CA ASP A 85 10.76 1.82 -15.36
C ASP A 85 10.28 3.12 -16.05
N GLY A 86 9.30 3.82 -15.49
CA GLY A 86 8.87 5.14 -16.02
C GLY A 86 8.23 5.07 -17.43
N ARG A 87 7.83 3.88 -17.87
CA ARG A 87 7.02 3.70 -19.08
C ARG A 87 5.55 3.85 -18.71
N SER A 88 4.78 4.57 -19.52
CA SER A 88 3.33 4.60 -19.35
C SER A 88 2.70 3.24 -19.64
N THR A 89 1.67 2.91 -18.86
CA THR A 89 0.83 1.73 -19.04
C THR A 89 0.05 1.82 -20.35
N SER A 90 -0.18 0.67 -20.99
CA SER A 90 -0.87 0.62 -22.29
C SER A 90 -2.38 0.90 -22.17
N ASP A 91 -3.00 1.45 -23.22
CA ASP A 91 -4.46 1.61 -23.28
C ASP A 91 -5.23 0.29 -23.10
N THR A 92 -4.63 -0.83 -23.52
CA THR A 92 -5.21 -2.16 -23.33
C THR A 92 -5.20 -2.58 -21.85
N ALA A 93 -4.13 -2.25 -21.11
CA ALA A 93 -4.07 -2.50 -19.68
C ALA A 93 -5.18 -1.72 -18.95
N PHE A 94 -5.33 -0.44 -19.26
CA PHE A 94 -6.41 0.38 -18.69
C PHE A 94 -7.79 -0.22 -18.94
N ARG A 95 -8.10 -0.61 -20.19
CA ARG A 95 -9.41 -1.21 -20.53
C ARG A 95 -9.67 -2.53 -19.81
N LEU A 96 -8.63 -3.33 -19.54
CA LEU A 96 -8.76 -4.60 -18.84
C LEU A 96 -8.96 -4.42 -17.34
N VAL A 97 -8.32 -3.43 -16.72
CA VAL A 97 -8.37 -3.21 -15.28
C VAL A 97 -9.56 -2.33 -14.88
N HIS A 98 -9.74 -1.20 -15.55
CA HIS A 98 -10.68 -0.14 -15.18
C HIS A 98 -11.83 0.02 -16.18
N GLY A 99 -11.72 -0.55 -17.38
CA GLY A 99 -12.68 -0.32 -18.47
C GLY A 99 -14.11 -0.77 -18.16
N GLY A 100 -14.29 -1.76 -17.27
CA GLY A 100 -15.62 -2.19 -16.81
C GLY A 100 -16.29 -1.20 -15.85
N GLU A 101 -15.50 -0.40 -15.12
CA GLU A 101 -15.99 0.49 -14.06
C GLU A 101 -16.17 1.93 -14.54
N VAL A 102 -15.24 2.44 -15.33
CA VAL A 102 -15.25 3.83 -15.84
C VAL A 102 -15.44 3.93 -17.35
N GLY A 103 -15.58 2.79 -18.03
CA GLY A 103 -15.66 2.72 -19.49
C GLY A 103 -14.29 2.67 -20.16
N PRO A 104 -14.21 2.31 -21.45
CA PRO A 104 -12.94 2.06 -22.13
C PRO A 104 -12.13 3.33 -22.43
N ASN A 105 -12.80 4.49 -22.49
CA ASN A 105 -12.22 5.80 -22.79
C ASN A 105 -12.90 6.87 -21.90
N PRO A 106 -12.60 6.92 -20.59
CA PRO A 106 -13.25 7.84 -19.69
C PRO A 106 -12.80 9.28 -19.94
N THR A 107 -13.69 10.24 -19.66
CA THR A 107 -13.33 11.65 -19.52
C THR A 107 -12.76 11.92 -18.13
N ALA A 108 -12.13 13.08 -17.92
CA ALA A 108 -11.67 13.50 -16.59
C ALA A 108 -12.81 13.49 -15.55
N ALA A 109 -14.02 13.90 -15.95
CA ALA A 109 -15.20 13.90 -15.09
C ALA A 109 -15.66 12.48 -14.71
N ASP A 110 -15.55 11.51 -15.62
CA ASP A 110 -15.88 10.11 -15.34
C ASP A 110 -14.92 9.51 -14.30
N ILE A 111 -13.62 9.80 -14.44
CA ILE A 111 -12.60 9.39 -13.48
C ILE A 111 -12.85 10.03 -12.11
N ARG A 112 -13.13 11.34 -12.08
CA ARG A 112 -13.47 12.02 -10.83
C ARG A 112 -14.70 11.39 -10.16
N ALA A 113 -15.77 11.14 -10.91
CA ALA A 113 -16.98 10.51 -10.38
C ALA A 113 -16.71 9.11 -9.82
N HIS A 114 -15.78 8.34 -10.43
CA HIS A 114 -15.32 7.09 -9.86
C HIS A 114 -14.67 7.29 -8.48
N PHE A 115 -13.75 8.25 -8.33
CA PHE A 115 -13.12 8.52 -7.04
C PHE A 115 -14.05 9.15 -6.00
N GLU A 116 -15.04 9.94 -6.42
CA GLU A 116 -16.10 10.43 -5.52
C GLU A 116 -16.82 9.25 -4.85
N ARG A 117 -17.22 8.25 -5.65
CA ARG A 117 -17.85 7.01 -5.16
C ARG A 117 -16.89 6.15 -4.35
N ALA A 118 -15.67 5.91 -4.86
CA ALA A 118 -14.70 5.04 -4.20
C ALA A 118 -14.31 5.57 -2.80
N SER A 119 -14.21 6.90 -2.65
CA SER A 119 -13.87 7.50 -1.36
C SER A 119 -15.03 7.59 -0.36
N GLU A 120 -16.26 7.24 -0.72
CA GLU A 120 -17.37 7.10 0.25
C GLU A 120 -17.08 6.00 1.27
N GLY A 121 -16.34 4.95 0.87
CA GLY A 121 -15.89 3.87 1.75
C GLY A 121 -14.75 4.25 2.70
N GLY A 122 -14.24 5.49 2.64
CA GLY A 122 -13.14 6.00 3.47
C GLY A 122 -11.74 5.64 2.97
N THR A 123 -11.57 4.46 2.34
CA THR A 123 -10.30 4.04 1.74
C THR A 123 -10.54 3.43 0.35
N PHE A 124 -9.69 3.76 -0.62
CA PHE A 124 -9.72 3.25 -1.99
C PHE A 124 -8.31 2.96 -2.51
N LEU A 125 -8.21 2.34 -3.68
CA LEU A 125 -6.95 2.04 -4.34
C LEU A 125 -6.64 3.09 -5.42
N LEU A 126 -5.41 3.59 -5.43
CA LEU A 126 -4.88 4.44 -6.50
C LEU A 126 -3.66 3.73 -7.10
N ASP A 127 -3.79 3.30 -8.35
CA ASP A 127 -2.76 2.53 -9.04
C ASP A 127 -2.14 3.28 -10.23
N GLN A 128 -0.98 2.81 -10.69
CA GLN A 128 -0.25 3.42 -11.80
C GLN A 128 -1.07 3.48 -13.09
N VAL A 129 -1.89 2.45 -13.38
CA VAL A 129 -2.71 2.40 -14.60
C VAL A 129 -3.73 3.54 -14.60
N MET A 130 -4.32 3.83 -13.43
CA MET A 130 -5.25 4.95 -13.27
C MET A 130 -4.52 6.30 -13.25
N ILE A 131 -3.35 6.42 -12.60
CA ILE A 131 -2.54 7.65 -12.60
C ILE A 131 -2.13 8.03 -14.03
N ASP A 132 -1.62 7.09 -14.81
CA ASP A 132 -1.25 7.31 -16.22
C ASP A 132 -2.46 7.76 -17.03
N ARG A 133 -3.64 7.16 -16.78
CA ARG A 133 -4.88 7.58 -17.44
C ARG A 133 -5.27 9.00 -17.05
N MET A 134 -5.23 9.36 -15.76
CA MET A 134 -5.53 10.72 -15.29
C MET A 134 -4.64 11.74 -15.99
N GLN A 135 -3.34 11.47 -16.06
CA GLN A 135 -2.40 12.33 -16.77
C GLN A 135 -2.67 12.39 -18.26
N ALA A 136 -2.98 11.27 -18.91
CA ALA A 136 -3.30 11.24 -20.33
C ALA A 136 -4.55 12.07 -20.67
N VAL A 137 -5.59 12.08 -19.81
CA VAL A 137 -6.84 12.81 -20.08
C VAL A 137 -6.86 14.24 -19.55
N ASN A 138 -6.03 14.59 -18.56
CA ASN A 138 -6.10 15.88 -17.86
C ASN A 138 -4.75 16.62 -17.77
N GLY A 139 -3.66 15.96 -18.13
CA GLY A 139 -2.28 16.48 -18.10
C GLY A 139 -1.64 16.53 -16.72
N ARG A 140 -2.43 16.43 -15.65
CA ARG A 140 -2.00 16.46 -14.25
C ARG A 140 -3.05 15.86 -13.33
N ILE A 141 -2.67 15.59 -12.09
CA ILE A 141 -3.63 15.29 -11.03
C ILE A 141 -4.08 16.60 -10.37
N ASP A 142 -5.39 16.86 -10.42
CA ASP A 142 -6.05 18.00 -9.78
C ASP A 142 -7.54 17.69 -9.52
N SER A 143 -8.28 18.70 -9.06
CA SER A 143 -9.71 18.59 -8.73
C SER A 143 -10.63 18.15 -9.88
N ARG A 144 -10.14 18.12 -11.12
CA ARG A 144 -10.92 17.71 -12.30
C ARG A 144 -10.97 16.20 -12.46
N VAL A 145 -9.96 15.47 -11.97
CA VAL A 145 -9.85 13.99 -12.04
C VAL A 145 -9.91 13.32 -10.69
N MET A 146 -9.59 14.04 -9.61
CA MET A 146 -9.64 13.53 -8.25
C MET A 146 -10.43 14.53 -7.38
N PRO A 147 -11.29 14.08 -6.45
CA PRO A 147 -12.07 15.00 -5.63
C PRO A 147 -11.14 15.87 -4.75
N PRO A 148 -11.51 17.12 -4.45
CA PRO A 148 -10.79 17.91 -3.47
C PRO A 148 -10.79 17.24 -2.09
N GLY A 149 -9.64 17.23 -1.43
CA GLY A 149 -9.50 16.55 -0.14
C GLY A 149 -8.08 16.49 0.37
N VAL A 150 -7.95 16.14 1.65
CA VAL A 150 -6.70 15.70 2.27
C VAL A 150 -6.75 14.18 2.38
N TYR A 151 -5.76 13.52 1.78
CA TYR A 151 -5.66 12.08 1.73
C TYR A 151 -4.34 11.62 2.35
N VAL A 152 -4.33 10.44 2.95
CA VAL A 152 -3.11 9.71 3.29
C VAL A 152 -2.99 8.55 2.34
N GLY A 153 -1.92 8.53 1.55
CA GLY A 153 -1.57 7.37 0.74
C GLY A 153 -0.55 6.52 1.47
N ALA A 154 -0.61 5.21 1.27
CA ALA A 154 0.43 4.29 1.70
C ALA A 154 0.73 3.25 0.62
N HIS A 155 2.00 2.96 0.39
CA HIS A 155 2.46 1.90 -0.51
C HIS A 155 3.39 0.92 0.22
N ALA A 156 3.57 -0.28 -0.32
CA ALA A 156 4.55 -1.22 0.24
C ALA A 156 5.98 -0.70 -0.01
N LEU A 157 6.87 -0.86 0.96
CA LEU A 157 8.31 -0.65 0.82
C LEU A 157 8.94 -1.95 0.37
N GLY A 158 9.39 -2.08 -0.87
CA GLY A 158 10.28 -3.20 -1.20
C GLY A 158 11.59 -2.74 -1.83
N PRO A 159 12.45 -3.69 -2.25
CA PRO A 159 13.71 -3.35 -2.90
C PRO A 159 13.49 -2.47 -4.14
N ASP A 160 14.05 -1.26 -4.07
CA ASP A 160 13.92 -0.19 -5.08
C ASP A 160 14.50 -0.58 -6.46
N ASP A 161 15.31 -1.66 -6.56
CA ASP A 161 16.04 -2.02 -7.81
C ASP A 161 16.29 -3.53 -8.03
N PRO A 162 16.46 -3.97 -9.30
CA PRO A 162 17.04 -5.27 -9.64
C PRO A 162 18.41 -5.49 -8.96
N PRO A 163 18.79 -6.73 -8.60
CA PRO A 163 18.18 -8.01 -8.96
C PRO A 163 17.19 -8.57 -7.92
N MET A 164 16.87 -7.82 -6.87
CA MET A 164 16.23 -8.37 -5.66
C MET A 164 14.68 -8.38 -5.66
N VAL A 165 14.08 -8.45 -6.85
CA VAL A 165 12.63 -8.59 -7.12
C VAL A 165 11.89 -7.25 -7.20
N TRP A 166 11.25 -7.00 -8.35
CA TRP A 166 10.26 -5.95 -8.52
C TRP A 166 9.12 -6.16 -7.52
N VAL A 167 9.12 -5.34 -6.47
CA VAL A 167 8.19 -5.36 -5.32
C VAL A 167 6.72 -5.48 -5.73
N THR A 168 6.44 -4.99 -6.93
CA THR A 168 5.11 -4.72 -7.45
C THR A 168 4.43 -5.83 -8.19
N LYS A 169 5.08 -6.95 -8.44
CA LYS A 169 4.44 -8.04 -9.23
C LYS A 169 3.92 -9.18 -8.38
N TRP A 170 4.25 -9.20 -7.09
CA TRP A 170 3.92 -10.31 -6.22
C TRP A 170 3.03 -9.87 -5.07
N LEU A 171 1.79 -10.37 -5.04
CA LEU A 171 0.83 -10.13 -3.95
C LEU A 171 1.43 -10.42 -2.57
N ALA A 172 2.31 -11.41 -2.47
CA ALA A 172 3.03 -11.71 -1.24
C ALA A 172 3.87 -10.52 -0.76
N GLN A 173 4.50 -9.75 -1.64
CA GLN A 173 5.31 -8.60 -1.23
C GLN A 173 4.43 -7.44 -0.75
N TYR A 174 3.36 -7.14 -1.48
CA TYR A 174 2.34 -6.17 -1.03
C TYR A 174 1.75 -6.51 0.35
N LEU A 175 1.62 -7.80 0.67
CA LEU A 175 1.09 -8.27 1.96
C LEU A 175 2.15 -8.35 3.08
N LEU A 176 3.43 -8.52 2.76
CA LEU A 176 4.47 -8.84 3.74
C LEU A 176 5.35 -7.64 4.11
N PHE A 177 5.47 -6.63 3.25
CA PHE A 177 6.39 -5.53 3.46
C PHE A 177 5.77 -4.36 4.23
N PRO A 178 6.57 -3.63 5.05
CA PRO A 178 6.10 -2.44 5.75
C PRO A 178 5.67 -1.39 4.73
N ARG A 179 4.71 -0.53 5.10
CA ARG A 179 4.24 0.53 4.21
C ARG A 179 4.92 1.86 4.49
N HIS A 180 5.10 2.68 3.45
CA HIS A 180 5.51 4.08 3.56
C HIS A 180 4.29 4.97 3.28
N ALA A 181 4.01 5.90 4.19
CA ALA A 181 2.89 6.82 4.11
C ALA A 181 3.33 8.21 3.64
N TYR A 182 2.44 8.89 2.92
CA TYR A 182 2.56 10.29 2.52
C TYR A 182 1.18 10.97 2.64
N ILE A 183 1.16 12.29 2.48
CA ILE A 183 -0.08 13.08 2.44
C ILE A 183 -0.25 13.62 1.02
N LEU A 184 -1.43 13.43 0.45
CA LEU A 184 -1.84 14.05 -0.81
C LEU A 184 -2.93 15.07 -0.53
N VAL A 185 -2.68 16.32 -0.90
CA VAL A 185 -3.67 17.40 -0.87
C VAL A 185 -4.13 17.68 -2.28
N VAL A 186 -5.42 17.48 -2.55
CA VAL A 186 -6.04 17.90 -3.81
C VAL A 186 -6.82 19.18 -3.52
N PRO A 187 -6.30 20.36 -3.90
CA PRO A 187 -7.00 21.61 -3.67
C PRO A 187 -8.23 21.72 -4.58
N ALA A 188 -9.18 22.59 -4.24
CA ALA A 188 -10.33 22.86 -5.12
C ALA A 188 -9.89 23.41 -6.50
N GLN A 189 -8.77 24.13 -6.53
CA GLN A 189 -8.18 24.75 -7.72
C GLN A 189 -6.66 24.59 -7.65
N GLY A 190 -6.04 24.30 -8.79
CA GLY A 190 -4.60 24.07 -8.88
C GLY A 190 -4.21 22.60 -8.82
N GLU A 191 -2.91 22.36 -8.94
CA GLU A 191 -2.33 21.03 -8.96
C GLU A 191 -2.33 20.38 -7.57
N ALA A 192 -2.44 19.05 -7.52
CA ALA A 192 -2.30 18.31 -6.27
C ALA A 192 -0.90 18.47 -5.69
N ILE A 193 -0.79 18.45 -4.36
CA ILE A 193 0.44 18.66 -3.61
C ILE A 193 0.70 17.42 -2.77
N ALA A 194 1.89 16.86 -2.87
CA ALA A 194 2.34 15.76 -2.05
C ALA A 194 3.23 16.29 -0.90
N PHE A 195 2.98 15.78 0.31
CA PHE A 195 3.87 15.93 1.45
C PHE A 195 4.40 14.57 1.84
N SER A 196 5.72 14.46 1.92
CA SER A 196 6.40 13.23 2.27
C SER A 196 7.52 13.51 3.26
N ALA A 197 7.83 12.53 4.11
CA ALA A 197 8.90 12.61 5.09
C ALA A 197 9.75 11.36 5.02
N SER A 198 11.07 11.50 4.96
CA SER A 198 12.00 10.37 4.82
C SER A 198 13.40 10.78 5.25
N GLN A 199 14.34 9.85 5.16
CA GLN A 199 15.77 10.15 5.33
C GLN A 199 16.22 11.15 4.24
N GLU A 200 16.98 12.17 4.61
CA GLU A 200 17.43 13.23 3.69
C GLU A 200 18.11 12.68 2.42
N GLY A 201 18.96 11.66 2.57
CA GLY A 201 19.63 11.00 1.46
C GLY A 201 18.71 10.28 0.45
N LYS A 202 17.42 10.14 0.74
CA LYS A 202 16.41 9.63 -0.20
C LYS A 202 15.80 10.74 -1.08
N PHE A 203 15.89 12.00 -0.68
CA PHE A 203 15.37 13.14 -1.45
C PHE A 203 16.43 13.80 -2.35
N THR A 204 17.69 13.71 -1.97
CA THR A 204 18.81 14.26 -2.74
C THR A 204 19.73 13.11 -3.12
N ASN A 205 20.16 13.01 -4.38
CA ASN A 205 21.28 12.13 -4.77
C ASN A 205 22.51 12.56 -3.94
N PRO A 206 22.92 11.85 -2.88
CA PRO A 206 23.67 12.52 -1.85
C PRO A 206 25.16 12.24 -2.01
N VAL A 207 25.92 13.34 -2.00
CA VAL A 207 27.28 13.32 -1.47
C VAL A 207 27.15 13.23 0.06
N GLY A 208 27.05 12.00 0.59
CA GLY A 208 27.10 11.71 2.03
C GLY A 208 25.80 11.13 2.64
N ASP A 209 25.95 10.07 3.44
CA ASP A 209 24.84 9.38 4.12
C ASP A 209 24.34 10.19 5.34
N ARG A 210 23.45 11.16 5.10
CA ARG A 210 22.77 11.89 6.18
C ARG A 210 21.56 11.10 6.66
N GLN A 211 21.64 10.63 7.89
CA GLN A 211 20.56 9.90 8.59
C GLN A 211 19.52 10.87 9.21
N GLN A 212 19.50 12.14 8.80
CA GLN A 212 18.54 13.13 9.29
C GLN A 212 17.18 12.91 8.65
N LEU A 213 16.14 13.03 9.47
CA LEU A 213 14.75 12.98 9.04
C LEU A 213 14.37 14.36 8.49
N THR A 214 13.90 14.39 7.24
CA THR A 214 13.45 15.62 6.58
C THR A 214 12.11 15.38 5.90
N ALA A 215 11.45 16.47 5.51
CA ALA A 215 10.22 16.42 4.75
C ALA A 215 10.26 17.33 3.53
N ARG A 216 9.43 17.00 2.55
CA ARG A 216 9.27 17.74 1.30
C ARG A 216 7.79 17.95 1.03
N LEU A 217 7.45 19.17 0.63
CA LEU A 217 6.16 19.55 0.09
C LEU A 217 6.39 19.93 -1.37
N THR A 218 5.85 19.16 -2.31
CA THR A 218 6.06 19.36 -3.74
C THR A 218 4.75 19.21 -4.50
N PRO A 219 4.62 19.79 -5.71
CA PRO A 219 3.59 19.35 -6.64
C PRO A 219 3.63 17.82 -6.79
N PHE A 220 2.47 17.23 -7.03
CA PHE A 220 2.36 15.80 -7.29
C PHE A 220 3.29 15.45 -8.45
N ASN A 221 4.20 14.53 -8.19
CA ASN A 221 5.10 13.99 -9.17
C ASN A 221 4.98 12.47 -9.08
N ASP A 222 4.49 11.85 -10.13
CA ASP A 222 4.41 10.40 -10.25
C ASP A 222 5.79 9.75 -10.49
N THR A 223 6.85 10.54 -10.47
CA THR A 223 8.24 10.08 -10.50
C THR A 223 9.01 10.48 -9.23
N ALA A 224 8.33 10.80 -8.13
CA ALA A 224 8.95 11.05 -6.83
C ALA A 224 9.24 9.78 -6.02
N TYR A 225 10.24 9.82 -5.14
CA TYR A 225 10.60 8.66 -4.29
C TYR A 225 9.39 8.11 -3.49
N ASP A 226 8.55 9.00 -2.96
CA ASP A 226 7.38 8.65 -2.16
C ASP A 226 6.08 8.50 -2.97
N PHE A 227 6.14 8.75 -4.29
CA PHE A 227 4.99 8.76 -5.20
C PHE A 227 5.40 8.34 -6.61
N PRO A 228 4.71 7.36 -7.17
CA PRO A 228 5.25 6.08 -7.63
C PRO A 228 6.47 6.19 -8.58
N SER A 229 7.71 6.24 -8.06
CA SER A 229 8.91 6.25 -8.94
C SER A 229 9.97 5.20 -8.67
N SER A 230 9.79 4.38 -7.64
CA SER A 230 10.61 3.20 -7.38
C SER A 230 9.95 1.92 -7.90
N GLY A 231 9.11 2.03 -8.94
CA GLY A 231 8.44 0.90 -9.55
C GLY A 231 7.34 0.30 -8.67
N GLU A 232 6.64 1.12 -7.86
CA GLU A 232 5.46 0.78 -7.05
C GLU A 232 4.13 0.90 -7.83
N ALA A 233 3.20 -0.03 -7.65
CA ALA A 233 2.09 -0.27 -8.58
C ALA A 233 0.72 0.11 -8.00
N LEU A 234 0.63 0.22 -6.68
CA LEU A 234 -0.61 0.32 -5.94
C LEU A 234 -0.42 1.10 -4.64
N HIS A 235 -1.23 2.14 -4.48
CA HIS A 235 -1.33 2.93 -3.26
C HIS A 235 -2.70 2.74 -2.62
N GLU A 236 -2.74 2.50 -1.31
CA GLU A 236 -3.97 2.61 -0.54
C GLU A 236 -4.16 4.06 -0.11
N MET A 237 -5.24 4.67 -0.56
CA MET A 237 -5.58 6.06 -0.27
C MET A 237 -6.71 6.11 0.74
N THR A 238 -6.47 6.72 1.89
CA THR A 238 -7.49 6.98 2.90
C THR A 238 -7.82 8.47 2.92
N ILE A 239 -9.09 8.82 2.81
CA ILE A 239 -9.51 10.20 2.94
C ILE A 239 -9.52 10.64 4.40
N VAL A 240 -8.91 11.78 4.69
CA VAL A 240 -8.83 12.37 6.03
C VAL A 240 -9.89 13.45 6.20
N SER A 241 -10.02 14.33 5.21
CA SER A 241 -10.99 15.43 5.25
C SER A 241 -11.43 15.87 3.86
N ARG A 242 -12.70 16.25 3.75
CA ARG A 242 -13.32 16.93 2.60
C ARG A 242 -13.72 18.37 2.92
N ASP A 243 -13.47 18.85 4.15
CA ASP A 243 -13.86 20.20 4.55
C ASP A 243 -13.11 21.23 3.68
N PRO A 244 -13.80 22.04 2.86
CA PRO A 244 -13.16 22.99 1.96
C PRO A 244 -12.22 23.96 2.67
N ALA A 245 -12.54 24.36 3.90
CA ALA A 245 -11.69 25.26 4.68
C ALA A 245 -10.38 24.56 5.08
N MET A 246 -10.47 23.31 5.53
CA MET A 246 -9.31 22.50 5.88
C MET A 246 -8.44 22.17 4.67
N VAL A 247 -9.06 21.82 3.53
CA VAL A 247 -8.33 21.52 2.28
C VAL A 247 -7.57 22.74 1.78
N ALA A 248 -8.18 23.93 1.84
CA ALA A 248 -7.52 25.17 1.42
C ALA A 248 -6.34 25.56 2.32
N ASP A 249 -6.45 25.30 3.63
CA ASP A 249 -5.43 25.65 4.62
C ASP A 249 -4.32 24.58 4.77
N ALA A 250 -4.56 23.37 4.27
CA ALA A 250 -3.64 22.24 4.42
C ALA A 250 -2.21 22.51 3.92
N PRO A 251 -1.97 23.10 2.74
CA PRO A 251 -0.61 23.37 2.27
C PRO A 251 0.20 24.26 3.23
N THR A 252 -0.42 25.32 3.75
CA THR A 252 0.22 26.22 4.71
C THR A 252 0.57 25.50 6.02
N ARG A 253 -0.33 24.66 6.52
CA ARG A 253 -0.07 23.89 7.74
C ARG A 253 1.01 22.83 7.57
N LEU A 254 1.03 22.15 6.42
CA LEU A 254 2.05 21.16 6.10
C LEU A 254 3.43 21.81 5.95
N GLU A 255 3.49 23.01 5.37
CA GLU A 255 4.75 23.77 5.26
C GLU A 255 5.26 24.21 6.63
N ALA A 256 4.39 24.68 7.52
CA ALA A 256 4.76 24.97 8.90
C ALA A 256 5.27 23.71 9.63
N ALA A 257 4.61 22.56 9.42
CA ALA A 257 5.03 21.29 9.98
C ALA A 257 6.40 20.81 9.44
N ARG A 258 6.67 21.04 8.16
CA ARG A 258 7.99 20.79 7.53
C ARG A 258 9.08 21.58 8.24
N HIS A 259 8.88 22.88 8.44
CA HIS A 259 9.84 23.73 9.13
C HIS A 259 10.07 23.31 10.58
N ASN A 260 9.00 22.93 11.30
CA ASN A 260 9.12 22.44 12.66
C ASN A 260 9.91 21.13 12.74
N LEU A 261 9.71 20.21 11.78
CA LEU A 261 10.46 18.97 11.70
C LEU A 261 11.95 19.22 11.43
N GLU A 262 12.28 20.10 10.48
CA GLU A 262 13.66 20.47 10.18
C GLU A 262 14.36 21.12 11.38
N ALA A 263 13.63 21.92 12.17
CA ALA A 263 14.15 22.54 13.39
C ALA A 263 14.43 21.55 14.53
N GLN A 264 13.79 20.36 14.53
CA GLN A 264 14.01 19.33 15.55
C GLN A 264 15.32 18.56 15.33
N ASP A 265 15.93 18.62 14.14
CA ASP A 265 17.17 17.91 13.77
C ASP A 265 17.15 16.41 14.18
N ALA A 266 15.99 15.77 14.00
CA ALA A 266 15.79 14.39 14.44
C ALA A 266 16.51 13.39 13.52
N ALA A 267 17.12 12.37 14.12
CA ALA A 267 17.70 11.25 13.38
C ALA A 267 16.60 10.26 12.96
N TYR A 268 16.61 9.84 11.70
CA TYR A 268 15.72 8.81 11.16
C TYR A 268 16.00 7.46 11.86
N GLY A 269 14.95 6.81 12.36
CA GLY A 269 15.05 5.53 13.05
C GLY A 269 13.91 4.59 12.64
N LEU A 270 14.23 3.32 12.37
CA LEU A 270 13.28 2.31 11.85
C LEU A 270 11.99 2.18 12.70
N PHE A 271 12.10 2.30 14.03
CA PHE A 271 10.98 2.11 14.97
C PHE A 271 10.37 3.41 15.50
N ALA A 272 11.14 4.49 15.56
CA ALA A 272 10.75 5.90 15.70
C ALA A 272 12.03 6.73 15.91
N PRO A 273 12.13 7.96 15.37
CA PRO A 273 11.18 8.60 14.46
C PRO A 273 11.40 8.17 12.99
N ASN A 274 10.34 7.72 12.31
CA ASN A 274 10.33 7.35 10.89
C ASN A 274 9.25 8.12 10.10
N SER A 275 9.24 7.97 8.78
CA SER A 275 8.29 8.61 7.85
C SER A 275 6.83 8.48 8.29
N ASN A 276 6.40 7.27 8.65
CA ASN A 276 5.03 7.00 9.06
C ASN A 276 4.68 7.69 10.38
N THR A 277 5.60 7.71 11.34
CA THR A 277 5.43 8.41 12.62
C THR A 277 5.24 9.90 12.39
N VAL A 278 6.08 10.47 11.51
CA VAL A 278 6.03 11.88 11.14
C VAL A 278 4.72 12.23 10.45
N VAL A 279 4.27 11.45 9.47
CA VAL A 279 3.00 11.70 8.78
C VAL A 279 1.82 11.70 9.75
N GLY A 280 1.74 10.71 10.65
CA GLY A 280 0.69 10.65 11.67
C GLY A 280 0.73 11.83 12.64
N CYS A 281 1.93 12.25 13.04
CA CYS A 281 2.13 13.37 13.97
C CYS A 281 1.94 14.74 13.35
N ILE A 282 2.32 14.92 12.09
CA ILE A 282 2.10 16.14 11.34
C ILE A 282 0.62 16.33 11.07
N LEU A 283 -0.12 15.28 10.70
CA LEU A 283 -1.56 15.39 10.49
C LEU A 283 -2.32 15.73 11.78
N GLU A 284 -1.92 15.14 12.91
CA GLU A 284 -2.50 15.47 14.22
C GLU A 284 -2.11 16.88 14.69
N GLY A 285 -0.82 17.21 14.66
CA GLY A 285 -0.29 18.51 15.10
C GLY A 285 -0.74 19.68 14.22
N ALA A 286 -0.96 19.44 12.92
CA ALA A 286 -1.58 20.39 12.00
C ALA A 286 -3.10 20.46 12.17
N GLY A 287 -3.72 19.65 13.03
CA GLY A 287 -5.18 19.60 13.18
C GLY A 287 -5.91 19.15 11.91
N LEU A 288 -5.23 18.44 11.01
CA LEU A 288 -5.79 17.85 9.79
C LEU A 288 -6.43 16.49 10.07
N MET A 289 -6.04 15.82 11.16
CA MET A 289 -6.55 14.52 11.56
C MET A 289 -6.83 14.49 13.07
N SER A 290 -7.96 13.90 13.46
CA SER A 290 -8.23 13.68 14.88
C SER A 290 -7.40 12.51 15.44
N PRO A 291 -7.07 12.49 16.74
CA PRO A 291 -6.37 11.36 17.36
C PRO A 291 -7.12 10.03 17.20
N LYS A 292 -8.46 10.06 17.21
CA LYS A 292 -9.32 8.90 16.96
C LYS A 292 -9.18 8.40 15.53
N THR A 293 -9.14 9.31 14.55
CA THR A 293 -8.91 9.00 13.14
C THR A 293 -7.53 8.37 12.98
N ARG A 294 -6.47 8.98 13.52
CA ARG A 294 -5.10 8.45 13.50
C ARG A 294 -5.02 7.02 14.04
N SER A 295 -5.64 6.77 15.20
CA SER A 295 -5.68 5.44 15.80
C SER A 295 -6.46 4.42 14.97
N SER A 296 -7.47 4.84 14.20
CA SER A 296 -8.21 3.95 13.29
C SER A 296 -7.47 3.70 11.98
N THR A 297 -6.73 4.69 11.47
CA THR A 297 -5.94 4.60 10.24
C THR A 297 -4.71 3.69 10.39
N LEU A 298 -4.23 3.48 11.63
CA LEU A 298 -3.20 2.48 11.98
C LEU A 298 -3.52 1.06 11.51
N LEU A 299 -4.77 0.62 11.70
CA LEU A 299 -5.21 -0.72 11.30
C LEU A 299 -5.43 -0.81 9.79
N ALA A 300 -5.76 0.33 9.17
CA ALA A 300 -6.04 0.40 7.75
C ALA A 300 -4.78 0.37 6.89
N LEU A 301 -3.81 1.24 7.19
CA LEU A 301 -2.65 1.44 6.33
C LEU A 301 -1.48 0.50 6.62
N ARG A 302 -1.51 -0.28 7.71
CA ARG A 302 -0.38 -1.16 8.13
C ARG A 302 0.98 -0.46 8.11
N ALA A 303 0.98 0.83 8.43
CA ALA A 303 2.15 1.68 8.45
C ALA A 303 2.72 1.68 9.89
N PRO A 304 3.80 0.93 10.18
CA PRO A 304 4.36 0.88 11.53
C PRO A 304 4.86 2.28 11.90
N GLY A 305 4.46 2.79 13.07
CA GLY A 305 4.86 4.11 13.57
C GLY A 305 3.79 5.20 13.51
N MET A 306 2.73 5.06 12.69
CA MET A 306 1.72 6.15 12.53
C MET A 306 0.90 6.44 13.81
N GLY A 307 0.98 5.56 14.80
CA GLY A 307 0.35 5.68 16.12
C GLY A 307 1.33 5.84 17.26
N ALA A 308 2.62 6.00 16.96
CA ALA A 308 3.60 6.34 17.98
C ALA A 308 3.26 7.73 18.54
N THR A 309 3.59 7.94 19.81
CA THR A 309 3.48 9.25 20.44
C THR A 309 4.32 10.26 19.68
N CYS A 310 3.73 11.42 19.42
CA CYS A 310 4.48 12.51 18.81
C CYS A 310 5.54 13.01 19.80
N PRO A 311 6.76 13.27 19.31
CA PRO A 311 7.79 13.94 20.10
C PRO A 311 7.33 15.34 20.54
#